data_AF-A0A9P5Z366-F1
#
_entry.id   AF-A0A9P5Z366-F1
#
_cell.length_a   1.000
_cell.length_b   1.000
_cell.length_c   1.000
_cell.angle_alpha   90.00
_cell.angle_beta   90.00
_cell.angle_gamma   90.00
#
_symmetry.space_group_name_H-M   'P 1'
#
loop_
_entity.id
_entity.type
_entity.pdbx_description
1 polymer ?
#
loop_
_entity_poly.entity_id
_entity_poly.type
_entity_poly.pdbx_seq_one_letter_code
_entity_poly.pdbx_strand_id
1 'polypeptide(L)'
;MLPSLTFYFAGFFLAATVHGASITPDGVPSGFEQPTVPARNRTDFDTIFAEITESTTLSTRSPKDIHIAARQARATPKFFELTFGPIGAANNADGYMGFVSLETYDVNACATSCNTRGFDSSSGPCIFFNIWTAVVNGSATSTVCSLYNTVTDNSTATNTGQGDLVVTASRGYSRKSLIQDGSFQDYTCIVTQTNGCPFTPSKFWTRFVPAGYDFVLVNNNPAHSGTSSAFFFFSPPSPDAYAYGSTLDYALPTNAVAGKTYVISFFYTNSNLFPAPANLTGPLVSALWNGVSVIDAPQVGPETFNGLSFMNIIAEVVAQGDDTFTLKNGVAFPHAMYVDDIAIFEKWY
;
A
#
# COMPACT_ATOMS: atom_id res chain seq x y z
N MET A 1 -65.38 -25.96 17.40
CA MET A 1 -64.34 -26.85 17.97
C MET A 1 -63.20 -26.93 16.96
N LEU A 2 -62.10 -26.24 17.25
CA LEU A 2 -60.83 -26.26 16.51
C LEU A 2 -59.75 -26.49 17.58
N PRO A 3 -58.76 -27.38 17.37
CA PRO A 3 -57.81 -27.71 18.43
C PRO A 3 -56.68 -26.67 18.46
N SER A 4 -56.39 -26.20 19.66
CA SER A 4 -55.26 -25.32 19.97
C SER A 4 -53.96 -26.10 19.85
N LEU A 5 -53.05 -25.63 18.99
CA LEU A 5 -51.70 -26.20 18.83
C LEU A 5 -50.73 -25.47 19.79
N THR A 6 -50.30 -26.15 20.85
CA THR A 6 -49.32 -25.65 21.82
C THR A 6 -47.91 -26.00 21.34
N PHE A 7 -47.10 -25.00 20.96
CA PHE A 7 -45.68 -25.18 20.65
C PHE A 7 -44.85 -25.17 21.95
N TYR A 8 -44.12 -26.26 22.21
CA TYR A 8 -43.10 -26.33 23.25
C TYR A 8 -41.77 -25.80 22.72
N PHE A 9 -41.27 -24.70 23.27
CA PHE A 9 -39.89 -24.26 23.09
C PHE A 9 -38.98 -25.03 24.07
N ALA A 10 -38.15 -25.93 23.53
CA ALA A 10 -37.05 -26.52 24.28
C ALA A 10 -35.84 -25.57 24.23
N GLY A 11 -35.54 -24.91 25.34
CA GLY A 11 -34.34 -24.08 25.49
C GLY A 11 -33.09 -24.94 25.58
N PHE A 12 -32.28 -24.98 24.53
CA PHE A 12 -30.91 -25.48 24.58
C PHE A 12 -30.00 -24.40 25.18
N PHE A 13 -29.55 -24.61 26.42
CA PHE A 13 -28.43 -23.85 26.98
C PHE A 13 -27.12 -24.45 26.47
N LEU A 14 -26.46 -23.78 25.52
CA LEU A 14 -25.05 -24.03 25.22
C LEU A 14 -24.21 -23.41 26.33
N ALA A 15 -23.60 -24.25 27.18
CA ALA A 15 -22.55 -23.82 28.08
C ALA A 15 -21.25 -23.68 27.26
N ALA A 16 -20.93 -22.47 26.80
CA ALA A 16 -19.64 -22.18 26.19
C ALA A 16 -18.57 -22.09 27.29
N THR A 17 -17.66 -23.07 27.33
CA THR A 17 -16.44 -22.99 28.13
C THR A 17 -15.48 -21.98 27.49
N VAL A 18 -15.49 -20.76 28.01
CA VAL A 18 -14.57 -19.68 27.60
C VAL A 18 -13.17 -20.04 28.08
N HIS A 19 -12.36 -20.60 27.19
CA HIS A 19 -10.92 -20.71 27.40
C HIS A 19 -10.33 -19.34 27.08
N GLY A 20 -9.94 -18.58 28.11
CA GLY A 20 -9.25 -17.30 27.92
C GLY A 20 -7.90 -17.56 27.26
N ALA A 21 -7.78 -17.31 25.96
CA ALA A 21 -6.50 -17.28 25.28
C ALA A 21 -5.68 -16.10 25.82
N SER A 22 -4.44 -16.35 26.26
CA SER A 22 -3.53 -15.27 26.65
C SER A 22 -3.11 -14.48 25.41
N ILE A 23 -3.30 -13.17 25.42
CA ILE A 23 -2.92 -12.27 24.32
C ILE A 23 -1.55 -11.67 24.69
N THR A 24 -0.60 -11.66 23.75
CA THR A 24 0.71 -11.01 23.93
C THR A 24 0.56 -9.48 23.89
N PRO A 25 1.54 -8.69 24.37
CA PRO A 25 1.43 -7.22 24.44
C PRO A 25 1.18 -6.52 23.09
N ASP A 26 1.43 -7.19 21.98
CA ASP A 26 1.19 -6.76 20.60
C ASP A 26 -0.22 -7.12 20.07
N GLY A 27 -1.09 -7.69 20.91
CA GLY A 27 -2.46 -8.05 20.52
C GLY A 27 -2.58 -9.40 19.83
N VAL A 28 -1.48 -10.14 19.66
CA VAL A 28 -1.50 -11.47 19.02
C VAL A 28 -1.93 -12.53 20.04
N PRO A 29 -2.89 -13.40 19.73
CA PRO A 29 -3.19 -14.53 20.60
C PRO A 29 -2.00 -15.48 20.72
N SER A 30 -1.68 -15.89 21.96
CA SER A 30 -0.66 -16.91 22.23
C SER A 30 -0.92 -18.18 21.43
N GLY A 31 0.06 -18.57 20.60
CA GLY A 31 -0.02 -19.73 19.71
C GLY A 31 -0.53 -19.43 18.30
N PHE A 32 -0.85 -18.18 17.96
CA PHE A 32 -1.03 -17.78 16.57
C PHE A 32 0.35 -17.55 15.94
N GLU A 33 0.82 -18.51 15.13
CA GLU A 33 1.94 -18.27 14.24
C GLU A 33 1.47 -17.34 13.13
N GLN A 34 1.99 -16.11 13.11
CA GLN A 34 1.76 -15.18 12.01
C GLN A 34 2.24 -15.87 10.72
N PRO A 35 1.38 -16.00 9.68
CA PRO A 35 1.82 -16.59 8.41
C PRO A 35 3.08 -15.85 7.96
N THR A 36 4.14 -16.61 7.63
CA THR A 36 5.35 -16.03 7.07
C THR A 36 4.97 -15.33 5.78
N VAL A 37 4.96 -13.99 5.81
CA VAL A 37 4.78 -13.19 4.60
C VAL A 37 5.90 -13.60 3.65
N PRO A 38 5.59 -13.95 2.38
CA PRO A 38 6.62 -14.23 1.39
C PRO A 38 7.65 -13.11 1.40
N ALA A 39 8.93 -13.44 1.21
CA ALA A 39 9.99 -12.43 1.19
C ALA A 39 9.61 -11.31 0.22
N ARG A 40 9.24 -10.15 0.77
CA ARG A 40 8.91 -8.95 -0.02
C ARG A 40 10.19 -8.45 -0.68
N ASN A 41 10.06 -7.81 -1.84
CA ASN A 41 11.20 -7.28 -2.57
C ASN A 41 11.84 -6.13 -1.75
N ARG A 42 12.84 -6.48 -0.94
CA ARG A 42 13.61 -5.53 -0.12
C ARG A 42 14.76 -4.97 -0.93
N THR A 43 15.36 -3.90 -0.41
CA THR A 43 16.48 -3.24 -1.08
C THR A 43 17.68 -4.19 -1.18
N ASP A 44 18.12 -4.43 -2.41
CA ASP A 44 19.26 -5.30 -2.72
C ASP A 44 20.58 -4.55 -2.52
N PHE A 45 20.99 -4.42 -1.26
CA PHE A 45 22.22 -3.74 -0.91
C PHE A 45 23.49 -4.49 -1.34
N ASP A 46 23.42 -5.81 -1.45
CA ASP A 46 24.57 -6.61 -1.89
C ASP A 46 24.93 -6.25 -3.34
N THR A 47 23.92 -6.20 -4.23
CA THR A 47 24.14 -5.76 -5.62
C THR A 47 24.56 -4.30 -5.70
N ILE A 48 23.91 -3.39 -4.94
CA ILE A 48 24.29 -1.96 -4.93
C ILE A 48 25.75 -1.78 -4.50
N PHE A 49 26.16 -2.42 -3.40
CA PHE A 49 27.50 -2.27 -2.86
C PHE A 49 28.57 -2.93 -3.75
N ALA A 50 28.24 -4.05 -4.40
CA ALA A 50 29.10 -4.66 -5.41
C ALA A 50 29.34 -3.70 -6.59
N GLU A 51 28.29 -3.12 -7.18
CA GLU A 51 28.42 -2.17 -8.29
C GLU A 51 29.23 -0.92 -7.91
N ILE A 52 29.01 -0.37 -6.71
CA ILE A 52 29.79 0.78 -6.22
C ILE A 52 31.26 0.39 -6.13
N THR A 53 31.57 -0.74 -5.50
CA THR A 53 32.96 -1.19 -5.30
C THR A 53 33.66 -1.41 -6.64
N GLU A 54 33.02 -2.09 -7.59
CA GLU A 54 33.55 -2.30 -8.94
C GLU A 54 33.81 -0.97 -9.66
N SER A 55 32.86 -0.03 -9.64
CA SER A 55 33.02 1.29 -10.28
C SER A 55 34.19 2.11 -9.69
N THR A 56 34.47 1.91 -8.39
CA THR A 56 35.58 2.59 -7.70
C THR A 56 36.94 2.08 -8.18
N THR A 57 37.05 0.79 -8.52
CA THR A 57 38.30 0.22 -9.05
C THR A 57 38.65 0.70 -10.46
N LEU A 58 37.66 1.17 -11.22
CA LEU A 58 37.81 1.59 -12.62
C LEU A 58 37.95 3.11 -12.80
N SER A 59 37.60 3.91 -11.79
CA SER A 59 37.45 5.37 -11.92
C SER A 59 38.56 6.13 -11.18
N THR A 60 39.48 6.76 -11.93
CA THR A 60 40.47 7.73 -11.41
C THR A 60 39.87 9.12 -11.24
N ARG A 61 38.68 9.23 -10.62
CA ARG A 61 38.03 10.54 -10.41
C ARG A 61 38.81 11.40 -9.40
N SER A 62 39.10 12.63 -9.78
CA SER A 62 39.85 13.59 -8.97
C SER A 62 39.03 14.02 -7.72
N PRO A 63 39.62 14.08 -6.51
CA PRO A 63 38.92 14.41 -5.25
C PRO A 63 38.28 15.80 -5.13
N LYS A 64 38.20 16.60 -6.21
CA LYS A 64 37.94 18.06 -6.11
C LYS A 64 36.47 18.48 -5.95
N ASP A 65 35.50 17.59 -6.00
CA ASP A 65 34.07 17.98 -6.04
C ASP A 65 33.26 17.77 -4.73
N ILE A 66 33.93 17.55 -3.60
CA ILE A 66 33.28 17.27 -2.30
C ILE A 66 32.49 18.47 -1.73
N HIS A 67 32.71 19.70 -2.23
CA HIS A 67 32.11 20.91 -1.66
C HIS A 67 30.71 21.31 -2.20
N ILE A 68 30.12 20.55 -3.12
CA ILE A 68 28.82 20.91 -3.76
C ILE A 68 27.59 20.34 -3.03
N ALA A 69 27.76 19.42 -2.06
CA ALA A 69 26.62 18.75 -1.41
C ALA A 69 25.78 19.64 -0.47
N ALA A 70 26.33 20.75 0.05
CA ALA A 70 25.67 21.57 1.06
C ALA A 70 24.69 22.63 0.48
N ARG A 71 24.79 22.96 -0.81
CA ARG A 71 24.02 24.07 -1.40
C ARG A 71 22.78 23.64 -2.21
N GLN A 72 22.62 22.35 -2.52
CA GLN A 72 21.41 21.82 -3.17
C GLN A 72 20.25 21.53 -2.19
N ALA A 73 20.13 22.33 -1.14
CA ALA A 73 18.83 22.50 -0.51
C ALA A 73 17.98 23.37 -1.44
N ARG A 74 16.82 22.88 -1.90
CA ARG A 74 15.51 23.50 -1.57
C ARG A 74 14.35 23.11 -2.49
N ALA A 75 14.58 22.78 -3.75
CA ALA A 75 13.45 22.49 -4.64
C ALA A 75 13.10 21.01 -4.56
N THR A 76 12.00 20.71 -3.89
CA THR A 76 11.32 19.44 -4.02
C THR A 76 11.03 19.17 -5.50
N PRO A 77 11.40 18.00 -6.06
CA PRO A 77 11.15 17.69 -7.45
C PRO A 77 9.66 17.78 -7.79
N LYS A 78 9.36 18.09 -9.05
CA LYS A 78 7.98 18.10 -9.54
C LYS A 78 7.33 16.74 -9.26
N PHE A 79 6.09 16.76 -8.76
CA PHE A 79 5.29 15.60 -8.35
C PHE A 79 5.71 14.88 -7.07
N PHE A 80 6.81 15.26 -6.43
CA PHE A 80 7.25 14.66 -5.18
C PHE A 80 7.15 15.65 -4.02
N GLU A 81 7.28 15.13 -2.80
CA GLU A 81 7.48 15.85 -1.55
C GLU A 81 8.58 15.20 -0.71
N LEU A 82 9.24 15.99 0.14
CA LEU A 82 10.27 15.47 1.02
C LEU A 82 9.60 14.73 2.17
N THR A 83 9.89 13.44 2.32
CA THR A 83 9.37 12.62 3.42
C THR A 83 10.30 12.67 4.62
N PHE A 84 11.62 12.53 4.40
CA PHE A 84 12.62 12.63 5.46
C PHE A 84 14.00 13.05 4.94
N GLY A 85 14.85 13.43 5.88
CA GLY A 85 16.28 13.63 5.67
C GLY A 85 16.73 15.09 5.65
N PRO A 86 18.04 15.34 5.54
CA PRO A 86 19.10 14.34 5.37
C PRO A 86 19.38 13.51 6.63
N ILE A 87 19.68 12.20 6.46
CA ILE A 87 20.16 11.29 7.52
C ILE A 87 21.32 10.41 7.02
N GLY A 88 21.95 9.65 7.91
CA GLY A 88 23.08 8.75 7.61
C GLY A 88 22.70 7.30 7.35
N ALA A 89 21.51 7.05 6.80
CA ALA A 89 21.02 5.70 6.53
C ALA A 89 20.09 5.63 5.31
N ALA A 90 20.18 4.56 4.52
CA ALA A 90 19.37 4.29 3.35
C ALA A 90 18.19 3.37 3.70
N ASN A 91 17.08 3.52 2.96
CA ASN A 91 15.89 2.69 3.15
C ASN A 91 16.16 1.22 2.83
N ASN A 92 15.83 0.35 3.77
CA ASN A 92 15.63 -1.07 3.57
C ASN A 92 14.13 -1.36 3.69
N ALA A 93 13.38 -0.99 2.66
CA ALA A 93 11.92 -1.04 2.66
C ALA A 93 11.39 -2.07 1.66
N ASP A 94 10.16 -2.50 1.90
CA ASP A 94 9.38 -3.29 0.96
C ASP A 94 9.09 -2.47 -0.31
N GLY A 95 8.77 -3.17 -1.39
CA GLY A 95 8.39 -2.53 -2.63
C GLY A 95 9.55 -2.01 -3.47
N TYR A 96 10.77 -2.49 -3.21
CA TYR A 96 11.95 -2.11 -3.95
C TYR A 96 11.79 -2.45 -5.44
N MET A 97 12.10 -1.50 -6.31
CA MET A 97 12.01 -1.64 -7.76
C MET A 97 13.39 -1.71 -8.42
N GLY A 98 14.47 -1.58 -7.65
CA GLY A 98 15.84 -1.42 -8.16
C GLY A 98 16.37 -0.01 -7.90
N PHE A 99 17.55 0.29 -8.43
CA PHE A 99 18.23 1.57 -8.23
C PHE A 99 18.84 2.11 -9.53
N VAL A 100 19.25 3.38 -9.48
CA VAL A 100 20.15 3.98 -10.47
C VAL A 100 21.31 4.67 -9.77
N SER A 101 22.50 4.58 -10.37
CA SER A 101 23.67 5.34 -9.95
C SER A 101 23.71 6.67 -10.68
N LEU A 102 23.96 7.76 -9.94
CA LEU A 102 24.05 9.12 -10.46
C LEU A 102 25.46 9.65 -10.29
N GLU A 103 25.91 10.46 -11.25
CA GLU A 103 27.24 11.08 -11.19
C GLU A 103 27.36 12.11 -10.07
N THR A 104 26.24 12.79 -9.76
CA THR A 104 26.15 13.82 -8.74
C THR A 104 24.89 13.62 -7.91
N TYR A 105 24.83 14.22 -6.72
CA TYR A 105 23.63 14.26 -5.91
C TYR A 105 22.57 15.18 -6.56
N ASP A 106 21.81 14.63 -7.50
CA ASP A 106 20.74 15.31 -8.24
C ASP A 106 19.38 14.65 -7.97
N VAL A 107 18.59 15.32 -7.12
CA VAL A 107 17.26 14.85 -6.72
C VAL A 107 16.29 14.85 -7.91
N ASN A 108 16.41 15.77 -8.87
CA ASN A 108 15.54 15.80 -10.05
C ASN A 108 15.86 14.67 -11.02
N ALA A 109 17.14 14.31 -11.19
CA ALA A 109 17.54 13.14 -11.97
C ALA A 109 16.99 11.84 -11.36
N CYS A 110 17.05 11.72 -10.02
CA CYS A 110 16.44 10.60 -9.30
C CYS A 110 14.91 10.54 -9.47
N ALA A 111 14.21 11.67 -9.31
CA ALA A 111 12.78 11.77 -9.56
C ALA A 111 12.40 11.43 -11.01
N THR A 112 13.22 11.83 -11.99
CA THR A 112 13.03 11.48 -13.41
C THR A 112 13.16 9.97 -13.61
N SER A 113 14.12 9.34 -12.95
CA SER A 113 14.30 7.88 -12.98
C SER A 113 13.09 7.16 -12.38
N CYS A 114 12.51 7.68 -11.29
CA CYS A 114 11.26 7.16 -10.74
C CYS A 114 10.07 7.35 -11.70
N ASN A 115 9.94 8.53 -12.34
CA ASN A 115 8.88 8.79 -13.32
C ASN A 115 8.97 7.90 -14.57
N THR A 116 10.17 7.55 -15.00
CA THR A 116 10.38 6.77 -16.24
C THR A 116 10.53 5.28 -15.98
N ARG A 117 10.53 4.85 -14.72
CA ARG A 117 10.54 3.44 -14.35
C ARG A 117 9.28 2.76 -14.87
N GLY A 118 9.47 1.80 -15.78
CA GLY A 118 8.40 0.93 -16.26
C GLY A 118 7.79 0.14 -15.10
N PHE A 119 6.49 -0.12 -15.20
CA PHE A 119 5.72 -0.87 -14.23
C PHE A 119 4.71 -1.78 -14.92
N ASP A 120 4.27 -2.82 -14.20
CA ASP A 120 3.23 -3.73 -14.62
C ASP A 120 2.19 -3.96 -13.50
N SER A 121 1.25 -4.86 -13.73
CA SER A 121 0.19 -5.21 -12.77
C SER A 121 0.71 -5.91 -11.52
N SER A 122 1.98 -6.29 -11.43
CA SER A 122 2.58 -6.87 -10.23
C SER A 122 3.39 -5.84 -9.44
N SER A 123 4.01 -4.89 -10.12
CA SER A 123 4.87 -3.89 -9.48
C SER A 123 4.15 -2.59 -9.17
N GLY A 124 3.17 -2.16 -9.97
CA GLY A 124 2.67 -0.79 -9.88
C GLY A 124 3.73 0.30 -10.07
N PRO A 125 3.33 1.59 -10.06
CA PRO A 125 4.20 2.70 -10.39
C PRO A 125 5.19 3.04 -9.28
N CYS A 126 6.33 3.66 -9.65
CA CYS A 126 7.25 4.22 -8.66
C CYS A 126 6.63 5.46 -7.97
N ILE A 127 6.38 5.33 -6.67
CA ILE A 127 5.75 6.36 -5.84
C ILE A 127 6.65 6.84 -4.70
N PHE A 128 7.83 6.27 -4.53
CA PHE A 128 8.82 6.73 -3.57
C PHE A 128 10.24 6.49 -4.07
N PHE A 129 11.16 7.36 -3.69
CA PHE A 129 12.59 7.10 -3.89
C PHE A 129 13.44 7.60 -2.72
N ASN A 130 14.58 6.94 -2.53
CA ASN A 130 15.60 7.31 -1.56
C ASN A 130 16.92 7.61 -2.27
N ILE A 131 17.41 8.85 -2.16
CA ILE A 131 18.68 9.28 -2.72
C ILE A 131 19.71 9.49 -1.62
N TRP A 132 20.89 8.91 -1.77
CA TRP A 132 21.97 8.95 -0.78
C TRP A 132 23.36 8.89 -1.44
N THR A 133 24.39 9.31 -0.70
CA THR A 133 25.79 9.27 -1.15
C THR A 133 26.55 8.17 -0.41
N ALA A 134 27.17 7.27 -1.18
CA ALA A 134 28.14 6.31 -0.68
C ALA A 134 29.48 7.00 -0.46
N VAL A 135 30.04 6.86 0.74
CA VAL A 135 31.37 7.35 1.10
C VAL A 135 32.23 6.15 1.43
N VAL A 136 33.29 5.91 0.66
CA VAL A 136 34.24 4.81 0.88
C VAL A 136 35.57 5.41 1.32
N ASN A 137 36.13 4.93 2.44
CA ASN A 137 37.38 5.47 3.00
C ASN A 137 37.38 6.99 3.18
N GLY A 138 36.23 7.55 3.60
CA GLY A 138 36.05 9.00 3.80
C GLY A 138 35.89 9.82 2.50
N SER A 139 35.91 9.19 1.33
CA SER A 139 35.74 9.86 0.03
C SER A 139 34.37 9.56 -0.58
N ALA A 140 33.63 10.60 -0.96
CA ALA A 140 32.37 10.44 -1.68
C ALA A 140 32.62 9.72 -3.01
N THR A 141 31.98 8.56 -3.18
CA THR A 141 32.31 7.62 -4.25
C THR A 141 31.19 7.50 -5.27
N SER A 142 29.94 7.40 -4.82
CA SER A 142 28.77 7.27 -5.70
C SER A 142 27.54 7.93 -5.08
N THR A 143 26.60 8.37 -5.92
CA THR A 143 25.24 8.73 -5.51
C THR A 143 24.29 7.65 -5.98
N VAL A 144 23.50 7.09 -5.08
CA VAL A 144 22.53 6.04 -5.36
C VAL A 144 21.12 6.60 -5.21
N CYS A 145 20.25 6.21 -6.13
CA CYS A 145 18.82 6.51 -6.14
C CYS A 145 18.05 5.19 -6.13
N SER A 146 17.59 4.77 -4.96
CA SER A 146 16.76 3.57 -4.78
C SER A 146 15.28 3.90 -5.04
N LEU A 147 14.58 3.07 -5.80
CA LEU A 147 13.20 3.32 -6.27
C LEU A 147 12.22 2.32 -5.64
N TYR A 148 11.01 2.77 -5.30
CA TYR A 148 10.01 1.95 -4.60
C TYR A 148 8.58 2.18 -5.12
N ASN A 149 7.78 1.11 -5.14
CA ASN A 149 6.35 1.13 -5.46
C ASN A 149 5.45 1.31 -4.21
N THR A 150 6.05 1.38 -3.03
CA THR A 150 5.38 1.59 -1.75
C THR A 150 6.00 2.82 -1.08
N VAL A 151 5.16 3.67 -0.49
CA VAL A 151 5.64 4.82 0.29
C VAL A 151 6.29 4.31 1.58
N THR A 152 7.44 4.88 1.94
CA THR A 152 8.12 4.57 3.20
C THR A 152 8.62 5.85 3.87
N ASP A 153 9.20 5.72 5.06
CA ASP A 153 9.63 6.84 5.89
C ASP A 153 11.04 6.61 6.48
N ASN A 154 11.41 7.40 7.49
CA ASN A 154 12.74 7.29 8.11
C ASN A 154 12.93 6.00 8.92
N SER A 155 11.84 5.31 9.32
CA SER A 155 11.92 4.15 10.20
C SER A 155 12.50 2.93 9.48
N THR A 156 12.36 2.87 8.16
CA THR A 156 12.97 1.82 7.33
C THR A 156 14.37 2.18 6.86
N ALA A 157 14.83 3.42 7.08
CA ALA A 157 16.18 3.87 6.76
C ALA A 157 17.19 3.34 7.79
N THR A 158 17.52 2.06 7.67
CA THR A 158 18.31 1.30 8.65
C THR A 158 19.69 0.91 8.14
N ASN A 159 19.95 1.01 6.83
CA ASN A 159 21.26 0.66 6.30
C ASN A 159 22.22 1.85 6.37
N THR A 160 23.19 1.78 7.27
CA THR A 160 24.22 2.82 7.48
C THR A 160 25.49 2.60 6.65
N GLY A 161 25.59 1.49 5.91
CA GLY A 161 26.76 1.09 5.12
C GLY A 161 27.28 -0.31 5.47
N GLN A 162 28.39 -0.70 4.85
CA GLN A 162 29.04 -2.00 5.05
C GLN A 162 30.56 -1.87 4.86
N GLY A 163 31.34 -2.39 5.82
CA GLY A 163 32.79 -2.25 5.80
C GLY A 163 33.22 -0.78 5.85
N ASP A 164 34.04 -0.35 4.89
CA ASP A 164 34.50 1.03 4.76
C ASP A 164 33.52 1.94 4.00
N LEU A 165 32.43 1.39 3.46
CA LEU A 165 31.36 2.14 2.82
C LEU A 165 30.38 2.64 3.89
N VAL A 166 30.14 3.94 3.90
CA VAL A 166 29.17 4.62 4.77
C VAL A 166 28.11 5.33 3.93
N VAL A 167 26.85 5.22 4.34
CA VAL A 167 25.74 5.96 3.75
C VAL A 167 25.67 7.36 4.34
N THR A 168 25.60 8.38 3.49
CA THR A 168 25.47 9.78 3.92
C THR A 168 24.45 10.54 3.08
N ALA A 169 24.03 11.71 3.58
CA ALA A 169 23.12 12.62 2.88
C ALA A 169 21.83 11.96 2.36
N SER A 170 21.33 10.93 3.04
CA SER A 170 20.15 10.17 2.61
C SER A 170 18.87 10.97 2.80
N ARG A 171 18.06 11.06 1.73
CA ARG A 171 16.75 11.72 1.75
C ARG A 171 15.71 10.85 1.06
N GLY A 172 14.51 10.79 1.65
CA GLY A 172 13.36 10.09 1.08
C GLY A 172 12.35 11.06 0.50
N TYR A 173 11.78 10.72 -0.65
CA TYR A 173 10.78 11.53 -1.34
C TYR A 173 9.59 10.67 -1.79
N SER A 174 8.39 11.03 -1.33
CA SER A 174 7.13 10.42 -1.74
C SER A 174 6.51 11.20 -2.90
N ARG A 175 5.85 10.49 -3.80
CA ARG A 175 5.00 11.10 -4.83
C ARG A 175 3.79 11.72 -4.14
N LYS A 176 3.43 12.93 -4.54
CA LYS A 176 2.26 13.64 -4.03
C LYS A 176 0.99 12.92 -4.46
N SER A 177 0.28 12.37 -3.49
CA SER A 177 -1.06 11.81 -3.68
C SER A 177 -2.12 12.85 -3.29
N LEU A 178 -3.23 12.88 -4.01
CA LEU A 178 -4.43 13.65 -3.66
C LEU A 178 -5.15 13.07 -2.45
N ILE A 179 -4.92 11.78 -2.17
CA ILE A 179 -5.48 11.10 -1.01
C ILE A 179 -4.39 10.82 0.02
N GLN A 180 -4.79 10.87 1.28
CA GLN A 180 -3.97 10.53 2.43
C GLN A 180 -4.46 9.19 2.99
N ASP A 181 -3.55 8.45 3.63
CA ASP A 181 -3.85 7.15 4.26
C ASP A 181 -4.45 6.11 3.29
N GLY A 182 -3.97 6.08 2.04
CA GLY A 182 -4.38 5.05 1.07
C GLY A 182 -3.90 3.64 1.42
N SER A 183 -2.95 3.53 2.36
CA SER A 183 -2.47 2.29 2.96
C SER A 183 -3.20 1.92 4.26
N PHE A 184 -4.19 2.72 4.71
CA PHE A 184 -5.02 2.44 5.88
C PHE A 184 -4.28 2.28 7.22
N GLN A 185 -3.10 2.89 7.37
CA GLN A 185 -2.27 2.74 8.57
C GLN A 185 -2.69 3.70 9.70
N ASP A 186 -3.49 4.74 9.41
CA ASP A 186 -4.16 5.55 10.45
C ASP A 186 -5.20 4.70 11.23
N TYR A 187 -5.62 3.57 10.66
CA TYR A 187 -6.53 2.65 11.32
C TYR A 187 -5.81 1.75 12.33
N THR A 188 -5.89 2.13 13.61
CA THR A 188 -5.29 1.39 14.72
C THR A 188 -6.34 0.55 15.46
N CYS A 189 -6.90 -0.48 14.83
CA CYS A 189 -7.72 -1.45 15.58
C CYS A 189 -6.86 -2.62 16.06
N ILE A 190 -6.98 -2.98 17.34
CA ILE A 190 -6.37 -4.19 17.87
C ILE A 190 -7.37 -5.32 17.69
N VAL A 191 -7.13 -6.21 16.72
CA VAL A 191 -7.95 -7.41 16.53
C VAL A 191 -7.73 -8.33 17.72
N THR A 192 -8.78 -8.59 18.50
CA THR A 192 -8.76 -9.70 19.47
C THR A 192 -9.42 -10.92 18.84
N GLN A 193 -9.04 -12.11 19.28
CA GLN A 193 -9.57 -13.39 18.78
C GLN A 193 -11.11 -13.50 18.81
N THR A 194 -11.77 -12.66 19.61
CA THR A 194 -13.20 -12.68 19.86
C THR A 194 -13.98 -11.55 19.19
N ASN A 195 -13.31 -10.48 18.73
CA ASN A 195 -13.96 -9.34 18.10
C ASN A 195 -13.27 -9.01 16.78
N GLY A 196 -13.97 -9.25 15.67
CA GLY A 196 -13.65 -8.57 14.41
C GLY A 196 -13.70 -7.06 14.66
N CYS A 197 -12.75 -6.32 14.09
CA CYS A 197 -12.71 -4.87 14.24
C CYS A 197 -13.94 -4.25 13.58
N PRO A 198 -14.87 -3.62 14.31
CA PRO A 198 -15.91 -2.84 13.66
C PRO A 198 -15.22 -1.68 12.92
N PHE A 199 -15.62 -1.43 11.68
CA PHE A 199 -15.15 -0.26 10.95
C PHE A 199 -15.48 0.99 11.77
N THR A 200 -14.45 1.76 12.11
CA THR A 200 -14.59 3.10 12.68
C THR A 200 -14.13 4.07 11.60
N PRO A 201 -14.98 5.00 11.12
CA PRO A 201 -14.54 6.02 10.20
C PRO A 201 -13.26 6.69 10.69
N SER A 202 -12.26 6.80 9.81
CA SER A 202 -11.04 7.56 10.10
C SER A 202 -11.24 9.01 9.67
N LYS A 203 -10.20 9.82 9.85
CA LYS A 203 -10.17 11.18 9.28
C LYS A 203 -10.26 11.16 7.74
N PHE A 204 -9.82 10.07 7.11
CA PHE A 204 -9.60 9.98 5.68
C PHE A 204 -10.66 9.15 4.97
N TRP A 205 -11.26 8.19 5.66
CA TRP A 205 -12.17 7.23 5.06
C TRP A 205 -13.47 7.14 5.83
N THR A 206 -14.56 7.37 5.11
CA THR A 206 -15.93 7.19 5.62
C THR A 206 -16.60 6.02 4.93
N ARG A 207 -17.42 5.32 5.70
CA ARG A 207 -18.20 4.18 5.24
C ARG A 207 -19.64 4.61 5.02
N PHE A 208 -20.21 4.25 3.88
CA PHE A 208 -21.66 4.23 3.72
C PHE A 208 -22.16 2.78 3.71
N VAL A 209 -23.14 2.51 4.58
CA VAL A 209 -23.87 1.24 4.64
C VAL A 209 -25.36 1.52 4.73
N PRO A 210 -26.18 0.87 3.91
CA PRO A 210 -27.62 0.83 4.14
C PRO A 210 -27.97 0.07 5.44
N ALA A 211 -27.32 -1.06 5.76
CA ALA A 211 -27.29 -1.74 7.07
C ALA A 211 -26.30 -2.93 7.08
N GLY A 212 -25.62 -3.24 8.20
CA GLY A 212 -24.82 -4.48 8.39
C GLY A 212 -23.29 -4.39 8.23
N TYR A 213 -22.60 -5.53 8.29
CA TYR A 213 -21.14 -5.68 8.07
C TYR A 213 -20.92 -6.11 6.61
N ASP A 214 -20.27 -5.29 5.78
CA ASP A 214 -19.97 -5.61 4.36
C ASP A 214 -18.53 -5.22 3.98
N PHE A 215 -17.84 -4.50 4.86
CA PHE A 215 -16.40 -4.34 4.78
C PHE A 215 -15.85 -4.00 6.16
N VAL A 216 -14.58 -4.32 6.34
CA VAL A 216 -13.82 -4.07 7.57
C VAL A 216 -12.45 -3.53 7.17
N LEU A 217 -11.95 -2.51 7.85
CA LEU A 217 -10.52 -2.25 7.81
C LEU A 217 -9.87 -3.30 8.70
N VAL A 218 -9.00 -4.11 8.13
CA VAL A 218 -8.38 -5.23 8.87
C VAL A 218 -6.96 -4.82 9.16
N ASN A 219 -6.65 -4.61 10.44
CA ASN A 219 -5.29 -4.42 10.94
C ASN A 219 -4.64 -5.78 11.27
N ASN A 220 -4.85 -6.76 10.38
CA ASN A 220 -4.23 -8.07 10.48
C ASN A 220 -4.31 -8.74 9.10
N ASN A 221 -3.16 -9.19 8.62
CA ASN A 221 -2.89 -9.87 7.36
C ASN A 221 -4.13 -10.36 6.57
N PRO A 222 -4.26 -10.00 5.28
CA PRO A 222 -3.26 -9.42 4.37
C PRO A 222 -3.31 -7.93 4.07
N ALA A 223 -2.12 -7.36 3.97
CA ALA A 223 -1.84 -6.03 3.45
C ALA A 223 -0.71 -6.12 2.42
N HIS A 224 -0.77 -5.32 1.37
CA HIS A 224 0.30 -5.16 0.40
C HIS A 224 1.51 -4.50 1.08
N SER A 225 1.25 -3.43 1.84
CA SER A 225 2.25 -2.77 2.67
C SER A 225 1.78 -2.54 4.10
N GLY A 226 2.71 -2.32 5.03
CA GLY A 226 2.37 -2.10 6.44
C GLY A 226 1.57 -3.25 7.08
N THR A 227 0.60 -2.90 7.94
CA THR A 227 -0.18 -3.86 8.75
C THR A 227 -1.68 -3.87 8.47
N SER A 228 -2.20 -2.86 7.78
CA SER A 228 -3.63 -2.67 7.53
C SER A 228 -3.98 -2.68 6.05
N SER A 229 -5.19 -3.15 5.73
CA SER A 229 -5.80 -3.02 4.40
C SER A 229 -7.32 -2.88 4.50
N ALA A 230 -7.96 -2.48 3.40
CA ALA A 230 -9.42 -2.49 3.29
C ALA A 230 -9.90 -3.86 2.81
N PHE A 231 -10.69 -4.54 3.64
CA PHE A 231 -11.29 -5.84 3.32
C PHE A 231 -12.75 -5.68 2.93
N PHE A 232 -13.02 -5.82 1.64
CA PHE A 232 -14.37 -5.85 1.08
C PHE A 232 -14.88 -7.28 1.11
N PHE A 233 -16.08 -7.49 1.64
CA PHE A 233 -16.72 -8.80 1.58
C PHE A 233 -18.19 -8.68 1.21
N PHE A 234 -18.66 -9.63 0.44
CA PHE A 234 -20.03 -9.67 -0.04
C PHE A 234 -20.56 -11.09 0.08
N SER A 235 -21.66 -11.24 0.82
CA SER A 235 -22.40 -12.50 1.01
C SER A 235 -23.74 -12.39 0.24
N PRO A 236 -24.40 -13.50 -0.17
CA PRO A 236 -25.04 -13.60 -1.48
C PRO A 236 -26.12 -12.57 -1.81
N PRO A 237 -26.22 -12.19 -3.10
CA PRO A 237 -26.97 -11.04 -3.55
C PRO A 237 -28.47 -11.34 -3.57
N SER A 238 -29.23 -10.47 -2.90
CA SER A 238 -30.39 -9.87 -3.54
C SER A 238 -30.02 -8.41 -3.84
N PRO A 239 -30.52 -7.76 -4.89
CA PRO A 239 -30.57 -6.29 -4.94
C PRO A 239 -31.23 -5.66 -3.70
N ASP A 240 -32.02 -6.46 -2.97
CA ASP A 240 -32.60 -6.14 -1.67
C ASP A 240 -31.67 -6.50 -0.49
N ALA A 241 -30.52 -7.10 -0.74
CA ALA A 241 -29.55 -7.43 0.31
C ALA A 241 -28.92 -6.13 0.84
N TYR A 242 -28.83 -6.05 2.16
CA TYR A 242 -28.41 -4.84 2.86
C TYR A 242 -27.01 -4.34 2.50
N ALA A 243 -26.16 -5.23 1.99
CA ALA A 243 -24.80 -4.96 1.52
C ALA A 243 -24.71 -4.36 0.11
N TYR A 244 -25.84 -4.30 -0.61
CA TYR A 244 -25.87 -3.87 -2.00
C TYR A 244 -25.45 -2.41 -2.12
N GLY A 245 -24.31 -2.18 -2.77
CA GLY A 245 -23.79 -0.84 -3.02
C GLY A 245 -23.09 -0.21 -1.82
N SER A 246 -22.53 -0.98 -0.90
CA SER A 246 -21.64 -0.43 0.13
C SER A 246 -20.43 0.26 -0.50
N THR A 247 -20.05 1.40 0.10
CA THR A 247 -18.93 2.22 -0.37
C THR A 247 -17.97 2.57 0.75
N LEU A 248 -16.71 2.71 0.37
CA LEU A 248 -15.65 3.34 1.14
C LEU A 248 -15.28 4.64 0.43
N ASP A 249 -15.71 5.75 1.01
CA ASP A 249 -15.60 7.08 0.43
C ASP A 249 -14.41 7.82 1.06
N TYR A 250 -13.61 8.47 0.22
CA TYR A 250 -12.57 9.37 0.73
C TYR A 250 -13.22 10.64 1.29
N ALA A 251 -12.96 10.93 2.57
CA ALA A 251 -13.70 11.89 3.36
C ALA A 251 -13.25 13.35 3.17
N LEU A 252 -12.07 13.57 2.58
CA LEU A 252 -11.50 14.90 2.39
C LEU A 252 -11.63 15.33 0.91
N PRO A 253 -11.66 16.66 0.64
CA PRO A 253 -11.52 17.15 -0.72
C PRO A 253 -10.23 16.65 -1.34
N THR A 254 -10.30 16.12 -2.56
CA THR A 254 -9.11 15.66 -3.29
C THR A 254 -8.20 16.82 -3.70
N ASN A 255 -8.72 18.05 -3.75
CA ASN A 255 -8.02 19.25 -4.27
C ASN A 255 -7.46 19.03 -5.69
N ALA A 256 -8.11 18.16 -6.47
CA ALA A 256 -7.76 17.94 -7.86
C ALA A 256 -7.96 19.24 -8.66
N VAL A 257 -7.03 19.55 -9.57
CA VAL A 257 -7.08 20.78 -10.37
C VAL A 257 -7.84 20.49 -11.65
N ALA A 258 -8.94 21.20 -11.87
CA ALA A 258 -9.76 21.07 -13.07
C ALA A 258 -8.93 21.09 -14.36
N GLY A 259 -9.21 20.16 -15.27
CA GLY A 259 -8.53 20.00 -16.55
C GLY A 259 -7.18 19.26 -16.49
N LYS A 260 -6.66 18.93 -15.31
CA LYS A 260 -5.48 18.06 -15.18
C LYS A 260 -5.87 16.59 -15.25
N THR A 261 -4.97 15.77 -15.80
CA THR A 261 -5.08 14.32 -15.77
C THR A 261 -4.40 13.76 -14.53
N TYR A 262 -5.08 12.84 -13.85
CA TYR A 262 -4.59 12.10 -12.71
C TYR A 262 -4.60 10.60 -13.03
N VAL A 263 -3.71 9.87 -12.38
CA VAL A 263 -3.68 8.41 -12.40
C VAL A 263 -4.11 7.94 -11.02
N ILE A 264 -5.14 7.09 -11.01
CA ILE A 264 -5.58 6.33 -9.84
C ILE A 264 -4.86 4.99 -9.90
N SER A 265 -4.30 4.55 -8.79
CA SER A 265 -3.60 3.28 -8.63
C SER A 265 -3.95 2.68 -7.29
N PHE A 266 -4.16 1.37 -7.22
CA PHE A 266 -4.21 0.63 -5.95
C PHE A 266 -3.85 -0.83 -6.17
N PHE A 267 -3.50 -1.50 -5.08
CA PHE A 267 -3.24 -2.93 -5.06
C PHE A 267 -4.45 -3.69 -4.53
N TYR A 268 -4.72 -4.86 -5.09
CA TYR A 268 -5.80 -5.70 -4.62
C TYR A 268 -5.48 -7.20 -4.77
N THR A 269 -6.12 -8.03 -3.96
CA THR A 269 -6.08 -9.50 -4.07
C THR A 269 -7.43 -10.06 -3.63
N ASN A 270 -7.82 -11.21 -4.17
CA ASN A 270 -8.96 -11.95 -3.63
C ASN A 270 -8.62 -12.54 -2.25
N SER A 271 -9.68 -12.95 -1.56
CA SER A 271 -9.62 -13.74 -0.35
C SER A 271 -10.08 -15.15 -0.67
N ASN A 272 -9.54 -16.13 0.06
CA ASN A 272 -9.94 -17.53 -0.05
C ASN A 272 -11.25 -17.87 0.67
N LEU A 273 -11.87 -16.91 1.37
CA LEU A 273 -13.12 -17.15 2.11
C LEU A 273 -14.29 -17.59 1.22
N PHE A 274 -14.30 -17.14 -0.04
CA PHE A 274 -15.34 -17.47 -1.01
C PHE A 274 -14.69 -17.97 -2.30
N PRO A 275 -14.74 -19.28 -2.60
CA PRO A 275 -14.22 -19.78 -3.86
C PRO A 275 -14.98 -19.15 -5.03
N ALA A 276 -14.21 -18.78 -6.06
CA ALA A 276 -14.73 -18.17 -7.28
C ALA A 276 -15.82 -19.03 -7.93
N PRO A 277 -16.93 -18.45 -8.42
CA PRO A 277 -17.82 -19.18 -9.30
C PRO A 277 -17.09 -19.55 -10.61
N ALA A 278 -17.50 -20.66 -11.24
CA ALA A 278 -16.90 -21.10 -12.50
C ALA A 278 -17.04 -20.08 -13.64
N ASN A 279 -18.09 -19.25 -13.59
CA ASN A 279 -18.32 -18.15 -14.53
C ASN A 279 -18.21 -16.84 -13.77
N LEU A 280 -17.09 -16.14 -14.00
CA LEU A 280 -16.86 -14.82 -13.45
C LEU A 280 -17.72 -13.81 -14.19
N THR A 281 -18.60 -13.14 -13.46
CA THR A 281 -19.34 -11.99 -14.00
C THR A 281 -19.09 -10.83 -13.06
N GLY A 282 -18.81 -9.64 -13.60
CA GLY A 282 -18.65 -8.39 -12.83
C GLY A 282 -17.34 -8.22 -12.04
N PRO A 283 -17.11 -7.01 -11.49
CA PRO A 283 -15.94 -6.68 -10.68
C PRO A 283 -16.06 -7.13 -9.23
N LEU A 284 -14.91 -7.32 -8.57
CA LEU A 284 -14.81 -7.49 -7.12
C LEU A 284 -14.93 -6.15 -6.38
N VAL A 285 -14.29 -5.10 -6.90
CA VAL A 285 -14.45 -3.72 -6.43
C VAL A 285 -14.38 -2.80 -7.63
N SER A 286 -15.15 -1.72 -7.60
CA SER A 286 -15.04 -0.63 -8.55
C SER A 286 -14.48 0.61 -7.87
N ALA A 287 -13.54 1.30 -8.51
CA ALA A 287 -13.16 2.64 -8.10
C ALA A 287 -13.94 3.65 -8.93
N LEU A 288 -14.58 4.59 -8.25
CA LEU A 288 -15.43 5.60 -8.84
C LEU A 288 -14.74 6.96 -8.69
N TRP A 289 -14.66 7.70 -9.80
CA TRP A 289 -14.25 9.09 -9.84
C TRP A 289 -15.48 9.94 -10.18
N ASN A 290 -15.87 10.85 -9.29
CA ASN A 290 -17.11 11.63 -9.43
C ASN A 290 -18.36 10.76 -9.66
N GLY A 291 -18.42 9.61 -8.99
CA GLY A 291 -19.52 8.64 -9.11
C GLY A 291 -19.51 7.79 -10.39
N VAL A 292 -18.54 7.96 -11.28
CA VAL A 292 -18.38 7.15 -12.50
C VAL A 292 -17.33 6.07 -12.27
N SER A 293 -17.64 4.81 -12.59
CA SER A 293 -16.64 3.74 -12.50
C SER A 293 -15.52 3.99 -13.50
N VAL A 294 -14.28 4.05 -12.99
CA VAL A 294 -13.06 4.24 -13.78
C VAL A 294 -12.11 3.05 -13.68
N ILE A 295 -12.28 2.23 -12.64
CA ILE A 295 -11.59 0.95 -12.47
C ILE A 295 -12.63 -0.07 -12.05
N ASP A 296 -12.64 -1.22 -12.72
CA ASP A 296 -13.38 -2.41 -12.33
C ASP A 296 -12.35 -3.53 -12.07
N ALA A 297 -12.05 -3.81 -10.82
CA ALA A 297 -11.05 -4.81 -10.45
C ALA A 297 -11.58 -6.21 -10.79
N PRO A 298 -10.94 -6.93 -11.72
CA PRO A 298 -11.34 -8.30 -12.05
C PRO A 298 -10.96 -9.24 -10.90
N GLN A 299 -11.43 -10.47 -10.96
CA GLN A 299 -10.92 -11.50 -10.06
C GLN A 299 -9.53 -12.01 -10.51
N VAL A 300 -8.63 -12.25 -9.55
CA VAL A 300 -7.27 -12.72 -9.81
C VAL A 300 -7.19 -14.24 -9.69
N GLY A 301 -7.59 -14.95 -10.75
CA GLY A 301 -7.41 -16.41 -10.88
C GLY A 301 -7.95 -17.28 -9.73
N PRO A 302 -7.83 -18.62 -9.83
CA PRO A 302 -8.02 -19.49 -8.69
C PRO A 302 -6.77 -19.39 -7.81
N GLU A 303 -6.87 -18.76 -6.64
CA GLU A 303 -5.71 -18.71 -5.74
C GLU A 303 -5.26 -20.13 -5.37
N THR A 304 -3.95 -20.36 -5.41
CA THR A 304 -3.38 -21.43 -4.59
C THR A 304 -3.44 -20.97 -3.14
N PHE A 305 -4.10 -21.77 -2.30
CA PHE A 305 -4.44 -21.58 -0.89
C PHE A 305 -3.35 -20.99 0.05
N ASN A 306 -2.11 -20.80 -0.41
CA ASN A 306 -0.92 -20.49 0.39
C ASN A 306 -0.16 -19.22 -0.01
N GLY A 307 -0.69 -18.36 -0.88
CA GLY A 307 0.05 -17.15 -1.29
C GLY A 307 -0.86 -16.07 -1.88
N LEU A 308 -1.19 -15.09 -1.06
CA LEU A 308 -1.88 -13.88 -1.52
C LEU A 308 -0.93 -13.08 -2.39
N SER A 309 -1.36 -12.80 -3.63
CA SER A 309 -0.60 -12.04 -4.60
C SER A 309 -1.37 -10.79 -4.94
N PHE A 310 -0.90 -9.65 -4.43
CA PHE A 310 -1.49 -8.37 -4.78
C PHE A 310 -1.18 -8.02 -6.22
N MET A 311 -2.21 -7.55 -6.93
CA MET A 311 -2.08 -6.96 -8.25
C MET A 311 -2.37 -5.48 -8.18
N ASN A 312 -1.57 -4.70 -8.87
CA ASN A 312 -1.83 -3.31 -9.16
C ASN A 312 -2.81 -3.16 -10.31
N ILE A 313 -3.73 -2.19 -10.17
CA ILE A 313 -4.60 -1.72 -11.24
C ILE A 313 -4.56 -0.20 -11.29
N ILE A 314 -4.63 0.35 -12.50
CA ILE A 314 -4.57 1.78 -12.74
C ILE A 314 -5.67 2.27 -13.69
N ALA A 315 -6.04 3.53 -13.55
CA ALA A 315 -6.83 4.26 -14.53
C ALA A 315 -6.41 5.72 -14.60
N GLU A 316 -6.62 6.34 -15.77
CA GLU A 316 -6.48 7.78 -15.95
C GLU A 316 -7.83 8.47 -15.86
N VAL A 317 -7.86 9.61 -15.17
CA VAL A 317 -9.05 10.44 -15.02
C VAL A 317 -8.72 11.91 -15.28
N VAL A 318 -9.67 12.66 -15.83
CA VAL A 318 -9.56 14.12 -15.98
C VAL A 318 -10.36 14.78 -14.87
N ALA A 319 -9.67 15.58 -14.05
CA ALA A 319 -10.28 16.27 -12.93
C ALA A 319 -11.23 17.39 -13.38
N GLN A 320 -12.31 17.57 -12.65
CA GLN A 320 -13.31 18.62 -12.85
C GLN A 320 -13.15 19.78 -11.85
N GLY A 321 -12.34 19.59 -10.80
CA GLY A 321 -12.33 20.46 -9.62
C GLY A 321 -13.38 19.96 -8.63
N ASP A 322 -13.01 19.91 -7.34
CA ASP A 322 -13.83 19.33 -6.27
C ASP A 322 -14.20 17.86 -6.48
N ASP A 323 -13.31 17.11 -7.11
CA ASP A 323 -13.54 15.70 -7.45
C ASP A 323 -13.66 14.80 -6.20
N THR A 324 -14.46 13.74 -6.32
CA THR A 324 -14.66 12.72 -5.30
C THR A 324 -14.08 11.37 -5.70
N PHE A 325 -13.65 10.60 -4.71
CA PHE A 325 -13.15 9.24 -4.88
C PHE A 325 -13.87 8.26 -3.95
N THR A 326 -14.32 7.16 -4.53
CA THR A 326 -15.09 6.13 -3.84
C THR A 326 -14.63 4.75 -4.30
N LEU A 327 -14.45 3.82 -3.37
CA LEU A 327 -14.44 2.39 -3.67
C LEU A 327 -15.83 1.82 -3.42
N LYS A 328 -16.36 1.09 -4.39
CA LYS A 328 -17.67 0.45 -4.34
C LYS A 328 -17.51 -1.05 -4.40
N ASN A 329 -18.13 -1.75 -3.46
CA ASN A 329 -18.12 -3.20 -3.42
C ASN A 329 -18.78 -3.79 -4.68
N GLY A 330 -18.21 -4.88 -5.19
CA GLY A 330 -18.79 -5.66 -6.29
C GLY A 330 -20.13 -6.27 -5.87
N VAL A 331 -20.99 -6.58 -6.84
CA VAL A 331 -22.34 -7.12 -6.56
C VAL A 331 -22.67 -8.39 -7.33
N ALA A 332 -21.74 -8.87 -8.15
CA ALA A 332 -22.06 -9.91 -9.13
C ALA A 332 -22.06 -11.33 -8.54
N PHE A 333 -21.30 -11.58 -7.48
CA PHE A 333 -21.25 -12.86 -6.77
C PHE A 333 -20.70 -12.69 -5.35
N PRO A 334 -20.95 -13.64 -4.43
CA PRO A 334 -20.32 -13.62 -3.11
C PRO A 334 -18.80 -13.67 -3.24
N HIS A 335 -18.10 -12.72 -2.65
CA HIS A 335 -16.65 -12.65 -2.74
C HIS A 335 -16.09 -11.96 -1.51
N ALA A 336 -14.78 -12.06 -1.35
CA ALA A 336 -14.04 -11.28 -0.40
C ALA A 336 -12.71 -10.89 -1.05
N MET A 337 -12.25 -9.68 -0.76
CA MET A 337 -11.03 -9.14 -1.35
C MET A 337 -10.39 -8.08 -0.46
N TYR A 338 -9.10 -7.88 -0.66
CA TYR A 338 -8.33 -6.84 0.00
C TYR A 338 -7.94 -5.78 -1.01
N VAL A 339 -8.02 -4.53 -0.60
CA VAL A 339 -7.53 -3.35 -1.32
C VAL A 339 -6.55 -2.62 -0.42
N ASP A 340 -5.43 -2.18 -0.98
CA ASP A 340 -4.37 -1.50 -0.25
C ASP A 340 -3.59 -0.54 -1.15
N ASP A 341 -2.77 0.33 -0.54
CA ASP A 341 -1.87 1.26 -1.20
C ASP A 341 -2.53 2.10 -2.31
N ILE A 342 -3.69 2.67 -2.00
CA ILE A 342 -4.40 3.55 -2.91
C ILE A 342 -3.61 4.85 -3.07
N ALA A 343 -3.40 5.27 -4.30
CA ALA A 343 -2.76 6.53 -4.63
C ALA A 343 -3.45 7.20 -5.81
N ILE A 344 -3.57 8.53 -5.75
CA ILE A 344 -4.09 9.35 -6.85
C ILE A 344 -3.11 10.47 -7.10
N PHE A 345 -2.40 10.46 -8.22
CA PHE A 345 -1.33 11.42 -8.48
C PHE A 345 -1.44 12.04 -9.87
N GLU A 346 -0.95 13.26 -10.03
CA GLU A 346 -0.96 13.96 -11.32
C GLU A 346 -0.16 13.14 -12.35
N LYS A 347 -0.74 12.95 -13.54
CA LYS A 347 -0.09 12.22 -14.64
C LYS A 347 1.17 12.95 -15.07
N TRP A 348 2.25 12.19 -15.31
CA TRP A 348 3.57 12.74 -15.63
C TRP A 348 4.16 12.27 -16.95
N TYR A 349 3.49 11.37 -17.69
CA TYR A 349 3.97 10.73 -18.92
C TYR A 349 3.13 11.05 -20.14
#